data_AF-A0A2E4D6B6-F1
#
_entry.id   AF-A0A2E4D6B6-F1
#
_cell.length_a   1.000
_cell.length_b   1.000
_cell.length_c   1.000
_cell.angle_alpha   90.00
_cell.angle_beta   90.00
_cell.angle_gamma   90.00
#
_symmetry.space_group_name_H-M   'P 1'
#
loop_
_entity.id
_entity.type
_entity.pdbx_description
1 polymer ?
#
loop_
_entity_poly.entity_id
_entity_poly.type
_entity_poly.pdbx_seq_one_letter_code
_entity_poly.pdbx_strand_id
1 'polypeptide(L)'
;MRLVALLILIQSCALFKGKDLSDQLDESLKNVCLSSQGKGRLQVGNSKYVFSYEAALDEEHANWLLALNFPLRPQETLQLDWSQEGGTKLKTSLEDKIIKENRGVDPRSVENFVQGLGALIQEIIHTRTNDEALKTKQFDWKKVRNELWTLNKKRNIKAKFKKLGTEGFFTLMELSYLEPDKSFYKLDLVVRQCFENQK
;
A
#
# COMPACT_ATOMS: atom_id res chain seq x y z
N MET A 1 43.59 26.04 39.74
CA MET A 1 43.18 26.05 38.32
C MET A 1 42.89 24.60 37.91
N ARG A 2 41.84 23.92 38.42
CA ARG A 2 40.38 24.11 38.29
C ARG A 2 39.90 24.14 36.83
N LEU A 3 39.35 23.00 36.41
CA LEU A 3 38.21 22.78 35.52
C LEU A 3 38.17 23.57 34.21
N VAL A 4 38.74 23.04 33.12
CA VAL A 4 38.34 23.51 31.76
C VAL A 4 38.29 22.38 30.70
N ALA A 5 38.76 21.15 30.96
CA ALA A 5 38.96 20.16 29.88
C ALA A 5 37.90 19.03 29.80
N LEU A 6 36.64 19.27 30.17
CA LEU A 6 35.58 18.25 30.10
C LEU A 6 34.25 18.81 29.56
N LEU A 7 34.29 19.50 28.42
CA LEU A 7 33.13 20.14 27.79
C LEU A 7 32.99 19.84 26.29
N ILE A 8 33.61 18.75 25.80
CA ILE A 8 33.60 18.38 24.35
C ILE A 8 32.82 17.08 24.07
N LEU A 9 32.05 16.54 25.01
CA LEU A 9 31.38 15.22 24.85
C LEU A 9 29.86 15.26 24.60
N ILE A 10 29.25 16.40 24.26
CA ILE A 10 27.76 16.48 24.20
C ILE A 10 27.17 17.13 22.94
N GLN A 11 27.89 17.21 21.82
CA GLN A 11 27.38 17.91 20.62
C GLN A 11 27.10 17.05 19.39
N SER A 12 26.83 15.75 19.55
CA SER A 12 26.45 14.92 18.41
C SER A 12 25.27 13.98 18.69
N CYS A 13 24.23 14.51 19.33
CA CYS A 13 22.87 14.14 18.91
C CYS A 13 22.61 14.84 17.58
N ALA A 14 23.21 14.33 16.51
CA ALA A 14 22.89 14.73 15.16
C ALA A 14 21.37 14.61 15.02
N LEU A 15 20.78 15.77 14.81
CA LEU A 15 19.37 16.00 14.57
C LEU A 15 18.94 15.11 13.41
N PHE A 16 18.40 13.92 13.69
CA PHE A 16 17.70 13.12 12.69
C PHE A 16 16.45 13.91 12.29
N LYS A 17 16.60 14.87 11.36
CA LYS A 17 15.48 15.51 10.70
C LYS A 17 14.75 14.39 9.95
N GLY A 18 13.58 14.02 10.46
CA GLY A 18 12.66 13.16 9.72
C GLY A 18 12.35 13.81 8.38
N LYS A 19 12.17 12.99 7.33
CA LYS A 19 11.68 13.50 6.05
C LYS A 19 10.23 13.91 6.25
N ASP A 20 9.87 15.11 5.81
CA ASP A 20 8.49 15.55 5.76
C ASP A 20 7.92 15.35 4.36
N LEU A 21 6.60 15.14 4.26
CA LEU A 21 5.93 15.06 2.96
C LEU A 21 5.86 16.43 2.30
N SER A 22 5.91 16.43 0.96
CA SER A 22 5.57 17.59 0.15
C SER A 22 4.13 18.06 0.44
N ASP A 23 3.85 19.33 0.19
CA ASP A 23 2.47 19.83 0.21
C ASP A 23 1.73 19.49 -1.09
N GLN A 24 2.47 19.16 -2.16
CA GLN A 24 1.95 18.63 -3.40
C GLN A 24 1.68 17.12 -3.28
N LEU A 25 0.49 16.70 -3.72
CA LEU A 25 0.01 15.33 -3.56
C LEU A 25 0.79 14.36 -4.45
N ASP A 26 1.00 14.73 -5.71
CA ASP A 26 1.78 14.02 -6.72
C ASP A 26 3.20 13.73 -6.21
N GLU A 27 3.91 14.73 -5.70
CA GLU A 27 5.20 14.54 -5.03
C GLU A 27 5.12 13.61 -3.81
N SER A 28 4.07 13.73 -3.00
CA SER A 28 3.87 12.85 -1.84
C SER A 28 3.58 11.40 -2.22
N LEU A 29 2.90 11.18 -3.35
CA LEU A 29 2.56 9.85 -3.85
C LEU A 29 3.78 9.11 -4.38
N LYS A 30 4.84 9.81 -4.80
CA LYS A 30 6.15 9.21 -5.09
C LYS A 30 6.79 8.55 -3.87
N ASN A 31 6.34 8.88 -2.65
CA ASN A 31 6.80 8.22 -1.42
C ASN A 31 6.06 6.89 -1.13
N VAL A 32 5.02 6.52 -1.87
CA VAL A 32 4.51 5.13 -1.80
C VAL A 32 5.55 4.20 -2.46
N CYS A 33 5.66 2.94 -2.09
CA CYS A 33 6.59 2.02 -2.76
C CYS A 33 5.82 0.88 -3.42
N LEU A 34 5.72 0.91 -4.75
CA LEU A 34 5.01 -0.08 -5.56
C LEU A 34 5.89 -1.28 -5.92
N SER A 35 7.21 -1.09 -6.04
CA SER A 35 8.19 -2.18 -6.09
C SER A 35 8.80 -2.42 -4.72
N SER A 36 8.28 -3.40 -3.97
CA SER A 36 8.71 -3.65 -2.59
C SER A 36 8.56 -5.10 -2.16
N GLN A 37 9.23 -5.47 -1.06
CA GLN A 37 8.95 -6.72 -0.36
C GLN A 37 8.74 -6.51 1.13
N GLY A 38 8.02 -7.44 1.75
CA GLY A 38 7.79 -7.38 3.18
C GLY A 38 6.79 -8.38 3.73
N LYS A 39 6.03 -7.94 4.73
CA LYS A 39 5.03 -8.76 5.43
C LYS A 39 3.66 -8.13 5.24
N GLY A 40 2.66 -8.98 5.05
CA GLY A 40 1.29 -8.53 4.93
C GLY A 40 0.33 -9.27 5.84
N ARG A 41 -0.81 -8.64 6.08
CA ARG A 41 -1.93 -9.20 6.81
C ARG A 41 -3.22 -8.88 6.07
N LEU A 42 -3.99 -9.91 5.75
CA LEU A 42 -5.35 -9.78 5.25
C LEU A 42 -6.31 -10.24 6.33
N GLN A 43 -7.20 -9.36 6.76
CA GLN A 43 -8.31 -9.67 7.65
C GLN A 43 -9.60 -9.68 6.85
N VAL A 44 -10.40 -10.74 7.04
CA VAL A 44 -11.75 -10.87 6.49
C VAL A 44 -12.67 -11.26 7.64
N GLY A 45 -13.53 -10.33 8.07
CA GLY A 45 -14.31 -10.50 9.30
C GLY A 45 -13.40 -10.79 10.50
N ASN A 46 -13.54 -11.99 11.09
CA ASN A 46 -12.74 -12.45 12.21
C ASN A 46 -11.48 -13.24 11.80
N SER A 47 -11.40 -13.69 10.54
CA SER A 47 -10.26 -14.45 10.05
C SER A 47 -9.10 -13.52 9.71
N LYS A 48 -7.88 -13.98 10.04
CA LYS A 48 -6.65 -13.25 9.81
C LYS A 48 -5.66 -14.14 9.07
N TYR A 49 -5.15 -13.63 7.96
CA TYR A 49 -4.17 -14.29 7.12
C TYR A 49 -2.88 -13.48 7.13
N VAL A 50 -1.77 -14.09 7.53
CA VAL A 50 -0.45 -13.46 7.54
C VAL A 50 0.39 -14.08 6.43
N PHE A 51 1.11 -13.25 5.69
CA PHE A 51 1.92 -13.67 4.55
C PHE A 51 3.18 -12.82 4.42
N SER A 52 4.14 -13.33 3.66
CA SER A 52 5.18 -12.48 3.06
C SER A 52 4.70 -12.04 1.69
N TYR A 53 5.16 -10.90 1.20
CA TYR A 53 4.84 -10.45 -0.15
C TYR A 53 6.05 -9.90 -0.87
N GLU A 54 5.99 -9.98 -2.19
CA GLU A 54 6.87 -9.30 -3.14
C GLU A 54 5.99 -8.61 -4.16
N ALA A 55 6.28 -7.34 -4.44
CA ALA A 55 5.58 -6.51 -5.39
C ALA A 55 6.57 -5.91 -6.37
N ALA A 56 6.20 -5.89 -7.65
CA ALA A 56 7.02 -5.35 -8.72
C ALA A 56 6.16 -4.49 -9.64
N LEU A 57 6.58 -3.23 -9.83
CA LEU A 57 6.06 -2.34 -10.85
C LEU A 57 6.91 -2.46 -12.12
N ASP A 58 6.26 -2.85 -13.20
CA ASP A 58 6.81 -2.91 -14.55
C ASP A 58 6.08 -1.86 -15.41
N GLU A 59 6.67 -0.67 -15.48
CA GLU A 59 6.09 0.44 -16.25
C GLU A 59 6.16 0.19 -17.77
N GLU A 60 7.15 -0.58 -18.24
CA GLU A 60 7.34 -0.89 -19.66
C GLU A 60 6.20 -1.77 -20.18
N HIS A 61 5.80 -2.78 -19.40
CA HIS A 61 4.71 -3.68 -19.75
C HIS A 61 3.36 -3.29 -19.13
N ALA A 62 3.27 -2.08 -18.57
CA ALA A 62 2.07 -1.56 -17.92
C ALA A 62 1.45 -2.56 -16.92
N ASN A 63 2.30 -3.19 -16.10
CA ASN A 63 1.93 -4.26 -15.19
C ASN A 63 2.45 -4.03 -13.77
N TRP A 64 1.63 -4.41 -12.78
CA TRP A 64 2.02 -4.45 -11.38
C TRP A 64 1.65 -5.80 -10.82
N LEU A 65 2.66 -6.49 -10.30
CA LEU A 65 2.55 -7.83 -9.78
C LEU A 65 2.70 -7.79 -8.27
N LEU A 66 1.86 -8.55 -7.57
CA LEU A 66 1.93 -8.78 -6.14
C LEU A 66 1.85 -10.28 -5.88
N ALA A 67 3.00 -10.86 -5.55
CA ALA A 67 3.12 -12.23 -5.07
C ALA A 67 2.89 -12.28 -3.56
N LEU A 68 2.03 -13.19 -3.11
CA LEU A 68 1.71 -13.44 -1.71
C LEU A 68 2.15 -14.87 -1.35
N ASN A 69 2.96 -14.98 -0.31
CA ASN A 69 3.47 -16.25 0.19
C ASN A 69 2.91 -16.52 1.60
N PHE A 70 1.93 -17.43 1.67
CA PHE A 70 1.35 -17.89 2.92
C PHE A 70 2.10 -19.13 3.43
N PRO A 71 2.42 -19.23 4.74
CA PRO A 71 3.08 -20.40 5.28
C PRO A 71 2.34 -21.71 4.94
N LEU A 72 3.09 -22.72 4.49
CA LEU A 72 2.60 -24.06 4.14
C LEU A 72 1.57 -24.09 2.99
N ARG A 73 1.62 -23.12 2.08
CA ARG A 73 0.70 -23.03 0.94
C ARG A 73 1.44 -22.64 -0.36
N PRO A 74 0.88 -22.96 -1.53
CA PRO A 74 1.36 -22.42 -2.80
C PRO A 74 1.35 -20.89 -2.77
N GLN A 75 2.26 -20.30 -3.53
CA GLN A 75 2.28 -18.87 -3.75
C GLN A 75 1.03 -18.43 -4.51
N GLU A 76 0.48 -17.30 -4.10
CA GLU A 76 -0.69 -16.67 -4.70
C GLU A 76 -0.26 -15.38 -5.41
N THR A 77 -0.87 -15.03 -6.55
CA THR A 77 -0.46 -13.83 -7.30
C THR A 77 -1.65 -12.94 -7.65
N LEU A 78 -1.51 -11.66 -7.36
CA LEU A 78 -2.37 -10.60 -7.87
C LEU A 78 -1.64 -9.87 -8.98
N GLN A 79 -2.30 -9.69 -10.13
CA GLN A 79 -1.76 -8.97 -11.27
C GLN A 79 -2.71 -7.84 -11.64
N LEU A 80 -2.20 -6.62 -11.62
CA LEU A 80 -2.84 -5.47 -12.23
C LEU A 80 -2.18 -5.21 -13.57
N ASP A 81 -2.94 -5.41 -14.64
CA ASP A 81 -2.54 -5.03 -15.99
C ASP A 81 -3.35 -3.78 -16.38
N TRP A 82 -2.66 -2.66 -16.60
CA TRP A 82 -3.31 -1.43 -17.07
C TRP A 82 -3.00 -1.11 -18.53
N SER A 83 -2.40 -2.05 -19.29
CA SER A 83 -2.29 -1.94 -20.74
C SER A 83 -3.67 -2.00 -21.42
N GLN A 84 -4.67 -2.59 -20.76
CA GLN A 84 -6.05 -2.70 -21.23
C GLN A 84 -7.05 -2.15 -20.19
N GLU A 85 -8.11 -1.49 -20.65
CA GLU A 85 -9.19 -1.01 -19.77
C GLU A 85 -9.80 -2.19 -18.98
N GLY A 86 -9.82 -2.08 -17.64
CA GLY A 86 -10.44 -3.07 -16.74
C GLY A 86 -9.56 -4.24 -16.29
N GLY A 87 -8.25 -4.25 -16.58
CA GLY A 87 -7.37 -5.41 -16.40
C GLY A 87 -6.85 -5.74 -14.99
N THR A 88 -7.62 -5.56 -13.90
CA THR A 88 -7.23 -6.17 -12.61
C THR A 88 -7.59 -7.66 -12.61
N LYS A 89 -6.61 -8.56 -12.70
CA LYS A 89 -6.82 -10.00 -12.65
C LYS A 89 -6.14 -10.59 -11.43
N LEU A 90 -6.96 -11.19 -10.56
CA LEU A 90 -6.46 -11.99 -9.48
C LEU A 90 -6.31 -13.44 -9.96
N LYS A 91 -5.08 -13.97 -9.95
CA LYS A 91 -4.81 -15.39 -10.21
C LYS A 91 -4.50 -16.06 -8.89
N THR A 92 -5.54 -16.41 -8.14
CA THR A 92 -5.36 -16.94 -6.78
C THR A 92 -6.40 -17.97 -6.37
N SER A 93 -6.00 -18.91 -5.51
CA SER A 93 -6.93 -19.72 -4.71
C SER A 93 -7.42 -19.01 -3.43
N LEU A 94 -6.91 -17.79 -3.16
CA LEU A 94 -7.25 -16.98 -1.99
C LEU A 94 -8.74 -16.61 -1.96
N GLU A 95 -9.38 -16.32 -3.10
CA GLU A 95 -10.83 -16.01 -3.13
C GLU A 95 -11.64 -17.22 -2.66
N ASP A 96 -11.43 -18.38 -3.29
CA ASP A 96 -12.08 -19.64 -2.93
C ASP A 96 -11.88 -19.97 -1.45
N LYS A 97 -10.66 -19.76 -0.94
CA LYS A 97 -10.34 -19.96 0.46
C LYS A 97 -11.09 -18.98 1.36
N ILE A 98 -11.09 -17.68 1.05
CA ILE A 98 -11.80 -16.67 1.83
C ILE A 98 -13.27 -17.03 1.91
N ILE A 99 -13.88 -17.40 0.78
CA ILE A 99 -15.28 -17.80 0.68
C ILE A 99 -15.55 -19.07 1.51
N LYS A 100 -14.65 -20.07 1.44
CA LYS A 100 -14.80 -21.34 2.17
C LYS A 100 -14.61 -21.21 3.68
N GLU A 101 -13.64 -20.41 4.12
CA GLU A 101 -13.26 -20.28 5.54
C GLU A 101 -14.10 -19.22 6.28
N ASN A 102 -14.76 -18.30 5.57
CA ASN A 102 -15.56 -17.24 6.17
C ASN A 102 -17.04 -17.36 5.78
N ARG A 103 -17.80 -18.13 6.57
CA ARG A 103 -19.25 -18.30 6.36
C ARG A 103 -19.95 -16.95 6.29
N GLY A 104 -20.71 -16.72 5.22
CA GLY A 104 -21.48 -15.50 5.02
C GLY A 104 -20.73 -14.37 4.29
N VAL A 105 -19.47 -14.58 3.92
CA VAL A 105 -18.77 -13.68 2.99
C VAL A 105 -19.39 -13.80 1.59
N ASP A 106 -19.83 -12.67 1.05
CA ASP A 106 -20.26 -12.57 -0.34
C ASP A 106 -19.02 -12.59 -1.28
N PRO A 107 -18.93 -13.52 -2.24
CA PRO A 107 -17.86 -13.53 -3.25
C PRO A 107 -17.66 -12.18 -3.94
N ARG A 108 -18.75 -11.44 -4.21
CA ARG A 108 -18.69 -10.11 -4.85
C ARG A 108 -17.96 -9.09 -3.97
N SER A 109 -18.00 -9.26 -2.66
CA SER A 109 -17.31 -8.38 -1.71
C SER A 109 -15.79 -8.62 -1.73
N VAL A 110 -15.35 -9.85 -2.00
CA VAL A 110 -13.93 -10.16 -2.23
C VAL A 110 -13.47 -9.51 -3.54
N GLU A 111 -14.23 -9.67 -4.62
CA GLU A 111 -13.93 -9.06 -5.91
C GLU A 111 -13.87 -7.52 -5.83
N ASN A 112 -14.86 -6.89 -5.18
CA ASN A 112 -14.89 -5.45 -4.97
C ASN A 112 -13.67 -4.93 -4.20
N PHE A 113 -13.21 -5.68 -3.21
CA PHE A 113 -12.01 -5.35 -2.46
C PHE A 113 -10.75 -5.39 -3.33
N VAL A 114 -10.60 -6.44 -4.14
CA VAL A 114 -9.48 -6.65 -5.06
C VAL A 114 -9.47 -5.60 -6.16
N GLN A 115 -10.62 -5.33 -6.78
CA GLN A 115 -10.77 -4.25 -7.75
C GLN A 115 -10.47 -2.88 -7.12
N GLY A 116 -10.86 -2.67 -5.86
CA GLY A 116 -10.56 -1.47 -5.11
C GLY A 116 -9.06 -1.27 -4.87
N LEU A 117 -8.33 -2.34 -4.57
CA LEU A 117 -6.87 -2.33 -4.52
C LEU A 117 -6.27 -1.99 -5.89
N GLY A 118 -6.72 -2.67 -6.95
CA GLY A 118 -6.25 -2.41 -8.32
C GLY A 118 -6.45 -0.95 -8.74
N ALA A 119 -7.65 -0.41 -8.52
CA ALA A 119 -7.97 0.99 -8.82
C ALA A 119 -7.11 1.98 -8.00
N LEU A 120 -6.82 1.66 -6.74
CA LEU A 120 -5.94 2.48 -5.90
C LEU A 120 -4.51 2.52 -6.48
N ILE A 121 -3.94 1.35 -6.80
CA ILE A 121 -2.59 1.24 -7.35
C ILE A 121 -2.51 1.96 -8.70
N GLN A 122 -3.50 1.76 -9.58
CA GLN A 122 -3.58 2.43 -10.86
C GLN A 122 -3.62 3.96 -10.71
N GLU A 123 -4.39 4.50 -9.75
CA GLU A 123 -4.44 5.95 -9.52
C GLU A 123 -3.10 6.48 -9.00
N ILE A 124 -2.39 5.72 -8.16
CA ILE A 124 -1.05 6.09 -7.68
C ILE A 124 -0.06 6.13 -8.85
N ILE A 125 -0.03 5.10 -9.70
CA ILE A 125 0.84 5.03 -10.88
C ILE A 125 0.58 6.23 -11.79
N HIS A 126 -0.69 6.46 -12.14
CA HIS A 126 -1.06 7.53 -13.07
C HIS A 126 -0.71 8.91 -12.52
N THR A 127 -0.92 9.15 -11.22
CA THR A 127 -0.59 10.45 -10.59
C THR A 127 0.93 10.68 -10.51
N ARG A 128 1.75 9.63 -10.56
CA ARG A 128 3.21 9.76 -10.60
C ARG A 128 3.75 10.03 -12.00
N THR A 129 3.12 9.46 -13.03
CA THR A 129 3.65 9.42 -14.40
C THR A 129 3.11 10.52 -15.31
N ASN A 130 1.91 11.04 -15.04
CA ASN A 130 1.29 12.09 -15.85
C ASN A 130 1.03 13.36 -15.03
N ASP A 131 1.54 14.50 -15.51
CA ASP A 131 1.35 15.84 -14.94
C ASP A 131 -0.06 16.41 -15.25
N GLU A 132 -0.75 15.84 -16.24
CA GLU A 132 -2.15 16.18 -16.52
C GLU A 132 -3.08 15.49 -15.51
N ALA A 133 -3.56 16.29 -14.55
CA ALA A 133 -4.54 15.92 -13.55
C ALA A 133 -5.63 14.99 -14.12
N LEU A 134 -5.73 13.79 -13.54
CA LEU A 134 -6.85 12.84 -13.74
C LEU A 134 -8.15 13.60 -13.99
N LYS A 135 -8.68 13.53 -15.21
CA LYS A 135 -10.02 14.06 -15.53
C LYS A 135 -11.10 13.46 -14.62
N THR A 136 -10.82 12.33 -13.97
CA THR A 136 -11.64 11.74 -12.89
C THR A 136 -10.78 11.07 -11.82
N LYS A 137 -10.49 11.78 -10.71
CA LYS A 137 -9.99 11.13 -9.48
C LYS A 137 -11.08 10.22 -8.91
N GLN A 138 -10.78 8.95 -8.68
CA GLN A 138 -11.70 8.01 -8.03
C GLN A 138 -11.59 8.08 -6.50
N PHE A 139 -10.47 8.61 -6.02
CA PHE A 139 -10.06 8.61 -4.62
C PHE A 139 -9.90 10.04 -4.10
N ASP A 140 -10.60 10.36 -3.00
CA ASP A 140 -10.51 11.64 -2.30
C ASP A 140 -9.24 11.65 -1.41
N TRP A 141 -8.11 12.06 -1.98
CA TRP A 141 -6.83 12.12 -1.27
C TRP A 141 -6.71 13.32 -0.32
N LYS A 142 -6.05 13.09 0.82
CA LYS A 142 -5.66 14.13 1.77
C LYS A 142 -4.35 13.79 2.46
N LYS A 143 -3.54 14.82 2.72
CA LYS A 143 -2.38 14.75 3.61
C LYS A 143 -2.84 15.01 5.05
N VAL A 144 -2.38 14.17 5.98
CA VAL A 144 -2.59 14.36 7.42
C VAL A 144 -1.25 14.20 8.10
N ARG A 145 -0.56 15.32 8.39
CA ARG A 145 0.85 15.32 8.84
C ARG A 145 1.73 14.57 7.81
N ASN A 146 2.47 13.56 8.25
CA ASN A 146 3.31 12.69 7.40
C ASN A 146 2.60 11.37 7.03
N GLU A 147 1.30 11.45 6.77
CA GLU A 147 0.48 10.34 6.26
C GLU A 147 -0.34 10.80 5.05
N LEU A 148 -0.60 9.88 4.12
CA LEU A 148 -1.57 10.05 3.06
C LEU A 148 -2.80 9.20 3.33
N TRP A 149 -3.97 9.82 3.25
CA TRP A 149 -5.24 9.16 3.46
C TRP A 149 -6.08 9.33 2.21
N THR A 150 -6.86 8.31 1.88
CA THR A 150 -7.79 8.42 0.77
C THR A 150 -9.06 7.59 0.97
N LEU A 151 -10.13 8.02 0.30
CA LEU A 151 -11.45 7.41 0.35
C LEU A 151 -12.07 7.41 -1.05
N ASN A 152 -12.48 6.24 -1.52
CA ASN A 152 -13.42 6.11 -2.62
C ASN A 152 -14.82 5.89 -2.02
N LYS A 153 -15.64 6.95 -1.98
CA LYS A 153 -17.00 6.90 -1.39
C LYS A 153 -17.92 5.94 -2.14
N LYS A 154 -17.80 5.86 -3.47
CA LYS A 154 -18.63 4.99 -4.32
C LYS A 154 -18.40 3.51 -4.02
N ARG A 155 -17.16 3.12 -3.74
CA ARG A 155 -16.76 1.73 -3.45
C ARG A 155 -16.60 1.42 -1.95
N ASN A 156 -16.77 2.41 -1.07
CA ASN A 156 -16.45 2.34 0.36
C ASN A 156 -15.04 1.79 0.66
N ILE A 157 -14.06 2.16 -0.19
CA ILE A 157 -12.66 1.79 -0.03
C ILE A 157 -11.92 2.93 0.67
N LYS A 158 -11.19 2.63 1.73
CA LYS A 158 -10.31 3.59 2.43
C LYS A 158 -8.89 3.08 2.40
N ALA A 159 -7.94 3.94 2.07
CA ALA A 159 -6.52 3.61 2.19
C ALA A 159 -5.76 4.64 3.01
N LYS A 160 -4.71 4.19 3.68
CA LYS A 160 -3.78 5.02 4.44
C LYS A 160 -2.34 4.57 4.19
N PHE A 161 -1.47 5.53 3.96
CA PHE A 161 -0.03 5.34 3.86
C PHE A 161 0.62 6.06 5.02
N LYS A 162 1.33 5.29 5.84
CA LYS A 162 1.81 5.73 7.15
C LYS A 162 3.28 5.41 7.33
N LYS A 163 3.85 5.95 8.41
CA LYS A 163 5.21 5.66 8.87
C LYS A 163 6.22 5.91 7.76
N LEU A 164 6.36 7.18 7.37
CA LEU A 164 7.37 7.62 6.43
C LEU A 164 8.76 7.28 7.00
N GLY A 165 9.49 6.40 6.32
CA GLY A 165 10.82 5.95 6.69
C GLY A 165 11.89 7.02 6.41
N THR A 166 13.10 6.78 6.89
CA THR A 166 14.26 7.66 6.68
C THR A 166 14.68 7.78 5.21
N GLU A 167 14.49 6.71 4.44
CA GLU A 167 14.70 6.69 2.98
C GLU A 167 13.59 7.44 2.23
N GLY A 168 12.55 7.88 2.93
CA GLY A 168 11.50 8.71 2.38
C GLY A 168 10.41 7.97 1.64
N PHE A 169 10.12 6.72 2.02
CA PHE A 169 8.94 6.00 1.56
C PHE A 169 8.06 5.58 2.74
N PHE A 170 6.77 5.37 2.50
CA PHE A 170 5.84 4.84 3.50
C PHE A 170 6.13 3.37 3.78
N THR A 171 6.32 3.03 5.07
CA THR A 171 6.60 1.65 5.48
C THR A 171 5.34 0.84 5.77
N LEU A 172 4.16 1.46 5.72
CA LEU A 172 2.87 0.80 5.93
C LEU A 172 1.81 1.34 4.98
N MET A 173 1.22 0.44 4.19
CA MET A 173 -0.04 0.65 3.47
C MET A 173 -1.15 -0.10 4.17
N GLU A 174 -2.22 0.58 4.55
CA GLU A 174 -3.47 -0.01 5.04
C GLU A 174 -4.56 0.23 4.01
N LEU A 175 -5.19 -0.82 3.51
CA LEU A 175 -6.40 -0.76 2.69
C LEU A 175 -7.55 -1.38 3.48
N SER A 176 -8.72 -0.76 3.46
CA SER A 176 -9.91 -1.30 4.10
C SER A 176 -11.14 -1.12 3.24
N TYR A 177 -12.00 -2.12 3.27
CA TYR A 177 -13.31 -2.13 2.64
C TYR A 177 -14.32 -2.56 3.68
N LEU A 178 -15.32 -1.72 3.90
CA LEU A 178 -16.42 -2.03 4.80
C LEU A 178 -17.65 -2.32 3.95
N GLU A 179 -18.15 -3.54 4.01
CA GLU A 179 -19.48 -3.83 3.50
C GLU A 179 -20.50 -3.22 4.49
N PRO A 180 -21.55 -2.52 4.02
CA PRO A 180 -22.47 -1.79 4.89
C PRO A 180 -22.97 -2.55 6.12
N ASP A 181 -23.23 -3.87 6.02
CA ASP A 181 -23.88 -4.64 7.09
C ASP A 181 -23.36 -6.08 7.30
N LYS A 182 -22.16 -6.45 6.79
CA LYS A 182 -21.72 -7.86 6.80
C LYS A 182 -20.24 -8.08 7.09
N SER A 183 -19.37 -7.74 6.14
CA SER A 183 -17.96 -8.12 6.18
C SER A 183 -17.05 -6.90 6.14
N PHE A 184 -16.00 -6.94 6.96
CA PHE A 184 -14.91 -5.98 6.89
C PHE A 184 -13.67 -6.67 6.33
N TYR A 185 -13.06 -6.03 5.34
CA TYR A 185 -11.80 -6.44 4.76
C TYR A 185 -10.74 -5.42 5.13
N LYS A 186 -9.57 -5.90 5.54
CA LYS A 186 -8.41 -5.04 5.79
C LYS A 186 -7.14 -5.72 5.32
N LEU A 187 -6.41 -5.05 4.44
CA LEU A 187 -5.08 -5.44 4.00
C LEU A 187 -4.07 -4.46 4.57
N ASP A 188 -3.11 -4.98 5.33
CA ASP A 188 -1.92 -4.26 5.74
C ASP A 188 -0.73 -4.80 4.94
N LEU A 189 0.03 -3.93 4.27
CA LEU A 189 1.33 -4.25 3.70
C LEU A 189 2.41 -3.45 4.43
N VAL A 190 3.30 -4.15 5.12
CA VAL A 190 4.47 -3.57 5.79
C VAL A 190 5.67 -3.72 4.87
N VAL A 191 6.12 -2.59 4.32
CA VAL A 191 7.30 -2.52 3.46
C VAL A 191 8.55 -2.71 4.31
N ARG A 192 9.31 -3.77 4.03
CA ARG A 192 10.62 -4.01 4.65
C ARG A 192 11.76 -3.54 3.78
N GLN A 193 11.59 -3.61 2.47
CA GLN A 193 12.54 -3.13 1.49
C GLN A 193 11.79 -2.53 0.31
N CYS A 194 12.23 -1.34 -0.11
CA CYS A 194 11.72 -0.63 -1.28
C CYS A 194 12.78 -0.67 -2.38
N PHE A 195 12.37 -0.95 -3.62
CA PHE A 195 13.27 -1.12 -4.76
C PHE A 195 13.23 0.06 -5.76
N GLU A 196 12.43 1.09 -5.49
CA GLU A 196 12.21 2.21 -6.42
C GLU A 196 13.38 3.22 -6.51
N ASN A 197 14.44 3.06 -5.70
CA ASN A 197 15.62 3.94 -5.68
C ASN A 197 16.95 3.19 -5.97
N GLN A 198 16.93 2.05 -6.66
CA GLN A 198 18.13 1.30 -7.05
C GLN A 198 18.58 1.55 -8.50
N LYS A 199 18.18 2.68 -9.10
CA LYS A 199 18.71 3.14 -10.40
C LYS A 199 19.74 4.24 -10.21
#